data_AF-A0A6G0YZD2-F1
#
_entry.id   AF-A0A6G0YZD2-F1
#
_cell.length_a   1.000
_cell.length_b   1.000
_cell.length_c   1.000
_cell.angle_alpha   90.00
_cell.angle_beta   90.00
_cell.angle_gamma   90.00
#
_symmetry.space_group_name_H-M   'P 1'
#
loop_
_entity.id
_entity.type
_entity.pdbx_description
1 polymer ?
#
loop_
_entity_poly.entity_id
_entity_poly.type
_entity_poly.pdbx_seq_one_letter_code
_entity_poly.pdbx_strand_id
1 'polypeptide(L)' 'MACELHRFNTVQFFFFIKSYIKFHVYKYCSRNLEALKGVIITEIRRIPQEILEKVMQNFSSCLEHCIVNKGHHLINI' A
#
# COMPACT_ATOMS: atom_id res chain seq x y z
N MET A 1 3.07 20.17 -10.43
CA MET A 1 2.56 19.72 -9.12
C MET A 1 1.59 18.55 -9.19
N ALA A 2 0.52 18.56 -10.01
CA ALA A 2 -0.43 17.43 -10.07
C ALA A 2 0.18 16.08 -10.51
N CYS A 3 1.12 16.09 -11.46
CA CYS A 3 1.78 14.85 -11.93
C CYS A 3 2.73 14.21 -10.89
N GLU A 4 3.36 15.02 -10.03
CA GLU A 4 4.25 14.50 -8.98
C GLU A 4 3.44 13.88 -7.84
N LEU A 5 2.31 14.50 -7.48
CA LEU A 5 1.34 13.98 -6.53
C LEU A 5 0.76 12.63 -6.97
N HIS A 6 0.36 12.49 -8.23
CA HIS A 6 -0.16 11.21 -8.75
C HIS A 6 0.91 10.11 -8.73
N ARG A 7 2.16 10.43 -9.09
CA ARG A 7 3.27 9.47 -9.05
C ARG A 7 3.61 9.04 -7.62
N PHE A 8 3.50 9.94 -6.65
CA PHE A 8 3.74 9.65 -5.24
C PHE A 8 2.60 8.81 -4.62
N ASN A 9 1.35 9.08 -5.02
CA ASN A 9 0.16 8.36 -4.57
C ASN A 9 0.20 6.87 -4.98
N THR A 10 0.61 6.59 -6.22
CA THR A 10 0.79 5.21 -6.71
C THR A 10 1.86 4.43 -5.92
N VAL A 11 2.90 5.11 -5.42
CA VAL A 11 4.03 4.45 -4.75
C VAL A 11 3.64 3.94 -3.37
N GLN A 12 2.90 4.70 -2.57
CA GLN A 12 2.52 4.27 -1.21
C GLN A 12 1.47 3.15 -1.23
N PHE A 13 0.49 3.24 -2.13
CA PHE A 13 -0.47 2.15 -2.36
C PHE A 13 0.25 0.87 -2.81
N PHE A 14 1.21 0.98 -3.72
CA PHE A 14 2.02 -0.15 -4.18
C PHE A 14 2.84 -0.78 -3.06
N PHE A 15 3.45 0.02 -2.18
CA PHE A 15 4.17 -0.49 -1.01
C PHE A 15 3.24 -1.19 0.00
N PHE A 16 2.06 -0.64 0.25
CA PHE A 16 1.05 -1.27 1.09
C PHE A 16 0.63 -2.63 0.54
N ILE A 17 0.21 -2.70 -0.73
CA ILE A 17 -0.24 -3.94 -1.36
C ILE A 17 0.88 -4.98 -1.38
N LYS A 18 2.12 -4.57 -1.70
CA LYS A 18 3.28 -5.47 -1.67
C LYS A 18 3.53 -6.05 -0.27
N SER A 19 3.43 -5.22 0.76
CA SER A 19 3.64 -5.64 2.16
C SER A 19 2.51 -6.53 2.66
N TYR A 20 1.26 -6.18 2.34
CA TYR A 20 0.06 -6.95 2.66
C TYR A 20 0.10 -8.34 2.01
N ILE A 21 0.34 -8.40 0.70
CA ILE A 21 0.47 -9.66 -0.04
C ILE A 21 1.59 -10.50 0.56
N LYS A 22 2.76 -9.92 0.85
CA LYS A 22 3.86 -10.66 1.48
C LYS A 22 3.44 -11.24 2.84
N PHE A 23 2.73 -10.49 3.68
CA PHE A 23 2.32 -11.00 5.00
C PHE A 23 1.23 -12.08 4.91
N HIS A 24 0.27 -11.93 4.00
CA HIS A 24 -0.90 -12.80 3.90
C HIS A 24 -0.65 -14.02 3.02
N VAL A 25 0.03 -13.86 1.89
CA VAL A 25 0.25 -14.92 0.91
C VAL A 25 1.38 -15.86 1.33
N TYR A 26 2.41 -15.37 2.04
CA TYR A 26 3.51 -16.22 2.50
C TYR A 26 3.08 -17.25 3.57
N LYS A 27 1.90 -17.07 4.18
CA LYS A 27 1.26 -18.07 5.05
C LYS A 27 0.75 -19.28 4.27
N TYR A 28 0.44 -19.09 2.98
CA TYR A 28 -0.02 -20.15 2.09
C TYR A 28 1.18 -20.66 1.28
N CYS A 29 1.78 -21.76 1.75
CA CYS A 29 2.88 -22.45 1.06
C CYS A 29 2.37 -23.08 -0.25
N SER A 30 2.20 -22.25 -1.27
CA SER A 30 1.59 -22.60 -2.55
C SER A 30 2.54 -23.51 -3.32
N ARG A 31 2.06 -24.69 -3.71
CA ARG A 31 2.90 -25.74 -4.35
C ARG A 31 3.31 -25.41 -5.80
N ASN A 32 2.63 -24.45 -6.44
CA ASN A 32 2.93 -24.01 -7.81
C ASN A 32 2.46 -22.56 -8.06
N LEU A 33 2.87 -22.00 -9.20
CA LEU A 33 2.62 -20.61 -9.57
C LEU A 33 1.13 -20.28 -9.77
N GLU A 34 0.33 -21.19 -10.31
CA GLU A 34 -1.11 -20.98 -10.50
C GLU A 34 -1.86 -20.91 -9.16
N ALA A 35 -1.51 -21.76 -8.22
CA ALA A 35 -2.03 -21.70 -6.85
C ALA A 35 -1.64 -20.38 -6.17
N LEU A 36 -0.40 -19.94 -6.33
CA LEU A 36 0.08 -18.67 -5.79
C LEU A 36 -0.72 -17.49 -6.36
N LYS A 37 -0.93 -17.46 -7.68
CA LYS A 37 -1.73 -16.45 -8.36
C LYS A 37 -3.17 -16.43 -7.84
N GLY A 38 -3.79 -17.59 -7.65
CA GLY A 38 -5.13 -17.72 -7.09
C GLY A 38 -5.25 -17.17 -5.67
N VAL A 39 -4.26 -17.46 -4.81
CA VAL A 39 -4.19 -16.92 -3.45
C VAL A 39 -4.02 -15.41 -3.46
N ILE A 40 -3.12 -14.86 -4.30
CA ILE A 40 -2.93 -13.41 -4.42
C ILE A 40 -4.23 -12.71 -4.81
N ILE A 41 -4.93 -13.19 -5.85
CA ILE A 41 -6.20 -12.61 -6.31
C ILE A 41 -7.25 -12.65 -5.20
N THR A 42 -7.33 -13.77 -4.47
CA THR A 42 -8.26 -13.95 -3.36
C THR A 42 -7.96 -12.98 -2.23
N GLU A 43 -6.70 -12.84 -1.82
CA GLU A 43 -6.29 -11.95 -0.74
C GLU A 43 -6.49 -10.47 -1.11
N ILE A 44 -6.22 -10.07 -2.36
CA ILE A 44 -6.50 -8.71 -2.83
C ILE A 44 -8.01 -8.41 -2.77
N ARG A 45 -8.86 -9.35 -3.20
CA ARG A 45 -10.32 -9.19 -3.16
C ARG A 45 -10.88 -9.15 -1.73
N ARG A 46 -10.14 -9.67 -0.76
CA ARG A 46 -10.52 -9.66 0.66
C ARG A 46 -10.17 -8.35 1.36
N ILE A 47 -9.35 -7.49 0.75
CA ILE A 47 -8.99 -6.21 1.38
C ILE A 47 -10.26 -5.36 1.51
N PRO A 48 -10.71 -5.03 2.73
CA PRO A 48 -11.89 -4.20 2.93
C PRO A 48 -11.67 -2.80 2.34
N GLN A 49 -12.72 -2.21 1.76
CA GLN A 49 -12.66 -0.85 1.23
C GLN A 49 -12.19 0.16 2.28
N GLU A 50 -12.64 0.01 3.53
CA GLU A 50 -12.23 0.87 4.66
C GLU A 50 -10.70 0.89 4.88
N ILE A 51 -10.02 -0.24 4.66
CA ILE A 51 -8.56 -0.31 4.78
C ILE A 51 -7.90 0.48 3.64
N LEU A 52 -8.44 0.36 2.42
CA LEU A 52 -7.93 1.13 1.28
C LEU A 52 -8.12 2.63 1.52
N GLU A 53 -9.27 3.03 2.05
CA GLU A 53 -9.56 4.43 2.42
C GLU A 53 -8.58 4.94 3.49
N LYS A 54 -8.31 4.15 4.54
CA LYS A 54 -7.31 4.49 5.57
C LYS A 54 -5.91 4.65 4.98
N VAL A 55 -5.49 3.78 4.06
CA VAL A 55 -4.19 3.91 3.39
C VAL A 55 -4.10 5.22 2.60
N MET A 56 -5.18 5.59 1.92
CA MET A 56 -5.26 6.86 1.18
C MET A 56 -5.27 8.07 2.11
N GLN A 57 -5.98 8.01 3.24
CA GLN A 57 -6.01 9.09 4.24
C GLN A 57 -4.63 9.27 4.91
N ASN A 58 -3.97 8.18 5.32
CA ASN A 58 -2.63 8.22 5.86
C ASN A 58 -1.63 8.80 4.85
N PHE A 59 -1.79 8.49 3.57
CA PHE A 59 -0.98 9.09 2.52
C PHE A 59 -1.18 10.62 2.45
N SER A 60 -2.43 11.08 2.43
CA SER A 60 -2.72 12.53 2.45
C SER A 60 -2.10 13.22 3.66
N SER A 61 -2.24 12.65 4.85
CA SER A 61 -1.63 13.19 6.08
C SER A 61 -0.10 13.21 6.00
N CYS A 62 0.51 12.13 5.49
CA CYS A 62 1.96 12.07 5.27
C CYS A 62 2.45 13.15 4.31
N LEU A 63 1.69 13.42 3.25
CA LEU A 63 2.02 14.44 2.27
C LEU A 63 1.91 15.85 2.85
N GLU A 64 0.85 16.13 3.60
CA GLU A 64 0.69 17.40 4.33
C GLU A 64 1.85 17.63 5.31
N HIS A 65 2.22 16.61 6.09
CA HIS A 65 3.39 16.66 6.97
C HIS A 65 4.70 16.91 6.21
N CYS A 66 4.87 16.30 5.04
CA CYS A 66 6.06 16.51 4.21
C CYS A 66 6.13 17.95 3.70
N ILE A 67 5.00 18.54 3.28
CA ILE A 67 4.90 19.95 2.87
C ILE A 67 5.23 20.88 4.03
N VAL A 68 4.61 20.67 5.20
CA VAL A 68 4.84 21.49 6.40
C VAL A 68 6.30 21.44 6.85
N ASN A 69 6.92 20.27 6.78
CA ASN A 69 8.32 20.06 7.16
C ASN A 69 9.32 20.36 6.04
N LYS A 70 8.92 21.06 4.96
CA LYS A 70 9.78 21.43 3.82
C LYS A 70 10.54 20.24 3.22
N GLY A 71 9.91 19.08 3.17
CA GLY A 71 10.50 17.84 2.64
C GLY A 71 11.41 17.09 3.62
N HIS A 72 11.51 17.53 4.88
CA HIS A 72 12.20 16.74 5.91
C HIS A 72 11.41 15.47 6.25
N HIS A 73 12.14 14.42 6.65
CA HIS A 73 11.60 13.10 6.95
C HIS A 73 10.40 13.18 7.90
N LEU A 74 9.36 12.40 7.59
CA LEU A 74 8.28 12.11 8.53
C LEU A 74 8.90 11.59 9.83
N ILE A 75 8.77 12.40 10.89
CA ILE A 75 9.17 11.99 12.23
C ILE A 75 8.22 10.84 12.60
N ASN A 76 8.81 9.66 12.72
CA ASN A 76 8.24 8.37 13.10
C ASN A 76 6.77 8.38 13.59
N ILE A 77 5.92 7.61 12.91
CA ILE A 77 4.69 7.05 13.46
C ILE A 77 4.93 5.56 13.67
#